data_AF-A0A7R9VIN6-F1
#
_entry.id   AF-A0A7R9VIN6-F1
#
_cell.length_a   1.000
_cell.length_b   1.000
_cell.length_c   1.000
_cell.angle_alpha   90.00
_cell.angle_beta   90.00
_cell.angle_gamma   90.00
#
_symmetry.space_group_name_H-M   'P 1'
#
loop_
_entity.id
_entity.type
_entity.pdbx_description
1 polymer ?
#
loop_
_entity_poly.entity_id
_entity_poly.type
_entity_poly.pdbx_seq_one_letter_code
_entity_poly.pdbx_strand_id
1 'polypeptide(L)'
;MLLALVVAVAAVATMAPGAAVAASEPCPSSNWTAPSPAWNFHYQLGATIKRLPEDLQPAKANVTAYGIDGFDTSEDVVQAMLASGLYPVCYVSAGSWEDW
;
A
#
# COMPACT_ATOMS: atom_id res chain seq x y z
N MET A 1 -52.38 53.22 -9.19
CA MET A 1 -52.09 51.90 -9.78
C MET A 1 -50.65 51.92 -10.26
N LEU A 2 -49.73 51.34 -9.50
CA LEU A 2 -48.33 51.19 -9.90
C LEU A 2 -47.98 49.69 -9.83
N LEU A 3 -47.61 49.15 -10.99
CA LEU A 3 -47.15 47.78 -11.22
C LEU A 3 -45.89 47.49 -10.39
N ALA A 4 -45.88 46.36 -9.67
CA ALA A 4 -44.65 45.79 -9.11
C ALA A 4 -44.04 44.83 -10.14
N LEU A 5 -42.88 45.23 -10.69
CA LEU A 5 -42.05 44.42 -11.57
C LEU A 5 -41.22 43.45 -10.70
N VAL A 6 -41.51 42.15 -10.78
CA VAL A 6 -40.71 41.10 -10.13
C VAL A 6 -39.53 40.77 -11.05
N VAL A 7 -38.32 41.18 -10.67
CA VAL A 7 -37.08 40.80 -11.36
C VAL A 7 -36.62 39.47 -10.78
N ALA A 8 -36.77 38.40 -11.56
CA ALA A 8 -36.21 37.09 -11.23
C ALA A 8 -34.70 37.11 -11.46
N VAL A 9 -33.92 37.04 -10.38
CA VAL A 9 -32.46 36.88 -10.46
C VAL A 9 -32.15 35.40 -10.61
N ALA A 10 -31.84 34.96 -11.83
CA ALA A 10 -31.32 33.63 -12.09
C ALA A 10 -29.84 33.57 -11.68
N ALA A 11 -29.54 32.95 -10.54
CA ALA A 11 -28.17 32.68 -10.12
C ALA A 11 -27.60 31.53 -10.96
N VAL A 12 -26.77 31.86 -11.96
CA VAL A 12 -25.99 30.88 -12.72
C VAL A 12 -24.78 30.51 -11.87
N ALA A 13 -24.82 29.31 -11.25
CA ALA A 13 -23.66 28.76 -10.55
C ALA A 13 -22.58 28.38 -11.57
N THR A 14 -21.51 29.15 -11.65
CA THR A 14 -20.32 28.80 -12.42
C THR A 14 -19.61 27.65 -11.73
N MET A 15 -19.71 26.43 -12.27
CA MET A 15 -18.88 25.30 -11.81
C MET A 15 -17.41 25.62 -12.13
N ALA A 16 -16.59 25.73 -11.09
CA ALA A 16 -15.15 25.82 -11.27
C ALA A 16 -14.65 24.52 -11.94
N PRO A 17 -13.77 24.59 -12.96
CA PRO A 17 -13.16 23.39 -13.52
C PRO A 17 -12.42 22.64 -12.41
N GLY A 18 -12.78 21.36 -12.24
CA GLY A 18 -12.13 20.48 -11.28
C GLY A 18 -10.63 20.43 -11.56
N ALA A 19 -9.81 20.57 -10.52
CA ALA A 19 -8.36 20.47 -10.64
C ALA A 19 -8.00 19.15 -11.34
N ALA A 20 -7.24 19.24 -12.43
CA ALA A 20 -6.74 18.06 -13.11
C ALA A 20 -5.84 17.29 -12.14
N VAL A 21 -6.17 16.01 -11.90
CA VAL A 21 -5.31 15.12 -11.14
C VAL A 21 -4.07 14.88 -11.99
N ALA A 22 -2.89 15.24 -11.47
CA ALA A 22 -1.64 14.97 -12.14
C ALA A 22 -1.51 13.46 -12.41
N ALA A 23 -1.05 13.10 -13.60
CA ALA A 23 -0.76 11.71 -13.92
C ALA A 23 0.31 11.19 -12.95
N SER A 24 0.12 9.96 -12.46
CA SER A 24 1.12 9.29 -11.62
C SER A 24 2.42 9.10 -12.41
N GLU A 25 3.54 9.54 -11.83
CA GLU A 25 4.87 9.20 -12.31
C GLU A 25 5.01 7.66 -12.39
N PRO A 26 5.60 7.11 -13.46
CA PRO A 26 5.86 5.68 -13.54
C PRO A 26 6.81 5.26 -12.42
N CYS A 27 6.47 4.18 -11.71
CA CYS A 27 7.36 3.62 -10.68
C CYS A 27 8.74 3.34 -11.30
N PRO A 28 9.85 3.80 -10.68
CA PRO A 28 11.18 3.52 -11.17
C PRO A 28 11.39 2.00 -11.20
N SER A 29 11.55 1.48 -12.42
CA SER A 29 11.45 0.06 -12.74
C SER A 29 12.69 -0.77 -12.41
N SER A 30 13.75 -0.20 -11.83
CA SER A 30 15.03 -0.91 -11.75
C SER A 30 15.08 -1.97 -10.65
N ASN A 31 14.28 -1.85 -9.59
CA ASN A 31 14.41 -2.69 -8.38
C ASN A 31 13.11 -3.41 -7.97
N TRP A 32 12.02 -3.27 -8.72
CA TRP A 32 10.76 -3.93 -8.40
C TRP A 32 10.61 -5.22 -9.19
N THR A 33 10.44 -6.34 -8.47
CA THR A 33 10.08 -7.63 -9.07
C THR A 33 8.57 -7.78 -9.06
N ALA A 34 7.97 -7.86 -10.25
CA ALA A 34 6.55 -8.15 -10.37
C ALA A 34 6.22 -9.53 -9.80
N PRO A 35 5.14 -9.68 -9.00
CA PRO A 35 4.71 -10.98 -8.52
C PRO A 35 4.36 -11.94 -9.67
N SER A 36 4.71 -13.22 -9.52
CA SER A 36 4.33 -14.28 -10.45
C SER A 36 3.13 -15.08 -9.91
N PRO A 37 2.20 -15.53 -10.75
CA PRO A 37 1.15 -16.47 -10.34
C PRO A 37 1.68 -17.80 -9.76
N ALA A 38 2.96 -18.12 -9.99
CA ALA A 38 3.61 -19.29 -9.40
C ALA A 38 4.11 -19.05 -7.97
N TRP A 39 4.06 -17.81 -7.45
CA TRP A 39 4.48 -17.51 -6.09
C TRP A 39 3.48 -18.06 -5.08
N ASN A 40 3.99 -18.71 -4.04
CA ASN A 40 3.19 -19.06 -2.88
C ASN A 40 3.40 -17.99 -1.82
N PHE A 41 2.31 -17.33 -1.44
CA PHE A 41 2.32 -16.24 -0.46
C PHE A 41 1.97 -16.76 0.94
N HIS A 42 2.72 -16.33 1.95
CA HIS A 42 2.38 -16.53 3.35
C HIS A 42 2.26 -15.18 4.05
N TYR A 43 1.24 -15.02 4.87
CA TYR A 43 0.99 -13.77 5.59
C TYR A 43 1.25 -13.98 7.08
N GLN A 44 2.17 -13.20 7.65
CA GLN A 44 2.56 -13.29 9.05
C GLN A 44 2.91 -11.91 9.57
N LEU A 45 1.90 -11.22 10.11
CA LEU A 45 2.10 -10.01 10.89
C LEU A 45 2.28 -10.40 12.36
N GLY A 46 3.47 -10.16 12.89
CA GLY A 46 3.75 -10.39 14.30
C GLY A 46 5.23 -10.30 14.64
N ALA A 47 5.53 -9.88 15.87
CA ALA A 47 6.87 -9.68 16.44
C ALA A 47 7.77 -10.93 16.49
N THR A 48 7.31 -12.04 15.91
CA THR A 48 8.05 -13.30 15.86
C THR A 48 9.17 -13.27 14.83
N ILE A 49 9.11 -12.48 13.75
CA ILE A 49 10.14 -12.50 12.69
C ILE A 49 11.34 -11.63 13.09
N LYS A 50 12.22 -12.15 13.95
CA LYS A 50 13.44 -11.46 14.40
C LYS A 50 14.71 -12.03 13.78
N ARG A 51 14.69 -13.30 13.38
CA ARG A 51 15.81 -14.06 12.80
C ARG A 51 15.33 -15.08 11.78
N LEU A 52 15.94 -15.06 10.61
CA LEU A 52 15.79 -16.13 9.62
C LEU A 52 16.72 -17.30 9.94
N PRO A 53 16.35 -18.55 9.54
CA PRO A 53 15.06 -19.00 9.01
C PRO A 53 14.08 -19.48 10.09
N GLU A 54 14.52 -19.52 11.34
CA GLU A 54 13.82 -20.10 12.49
C GLU A 54 12.46 -19.46 12.79
N ASP A 55 12.31 -18.16 12.52
CA ASP A 55 11.09 -17.40 12.83
C ASP A 55 10.07 -17.35 11.69
N LEU A 56 10.50 -17.66 10.46
CA LEU A 56 9.57 -17.96 9.38
C LEU A 56 9.03 -19.36 9.67
N GLN A 57 7.71 -19.53 9.79
CA GLN A 57 7.12 -20.84 10.07
C GLN A 57 7.84 -21.95 9.29
N PRO A 58 8.63 -22.83 9.96
CA PRO A 58 9.47 -23.82 9.29
C PRO A 58 8.68 -24.82 8.43
N ALA A 59 7.36 -24.86 8.60
CA ALA A 59 6.42 -25.74 7.93
C ALA A 59 6.04 -25.33 6.48
N LYS A 60 6.69 -24.31 5.90
CA LYS A 60 6.28 -23.73 4.63
C LYS A 60 7.35 -23.91 3.54
N ALA A 61 7.69 -25.17 3.25
CA ALA A 61 8.73 -25.60 2.29
C ALA A 61 8.55 -25.14 0.82
N ASN A 62 7.58 -24.28 0.53
CA ASN A 62 7.32 -23.80 -0.83
C ASN A 62 6.90 -22.33 -0.89
N VAL A 63 7.05 -21.56 0.20
CA VAL A 63 6.69 -20.14 0.20
C VAL A 63 7.79 -19.33 -0.47
N THR A 64 7.40 -18.47 -1.40
CA THR A 64 8.30 -17.59 -2.13
C THR A 64 8.16 -16.14 -1.68
N ALA A 65 6.98 -15.74 -1.22
CA ALA A 65 6.71 -14.37 -0.78
C ALA A 65 6.06 -14.35 0.61
N TYR A 66 6.48 -13.39 1.43
CA TYR A 66 6.02 -13.25 2.81
C TYR A 66 5.46 -11.84 3.04
N GLY A 67 4.20 -11.75 3.45
CA GLY A 67 3.66 -10.53 4.02
C GLY A 67 4.10 -10.40 5.46
N ILE A 68 4.85 -9.35 5.76
CA ILE A 68 5.50 -9.10 7.05
C ILE A 68 5.10 -7.71 7.54
N ASP A 69 5.19 -7.48 8.85
CA ASP A 69 4.94 -6.16 9.40
C ASP A 69 6.05 -5.18 9.01
N GLY A 70 5.69 -4.01 8.45
CA GLY A 70 6.66 -3.02 7.99
C GLY A 70 7.32 -2.18 9.09
N PHE A 71 6.79 -2.21 10.31
CA PHE A 71 7.31 -1.48 11.47
C PHE A 71 8.08 -2.37 12.44
N ASP A 72 7.64 -3.62 12.61
CA ASP A 72 8.29 -4.59 13.53
C ASP A 72 9.41 -5.40 12.88
N THR A 73 9.46 -5.49 11.54
CA THR A 73 10.51 -6.24 10.84
C THR A 73 11.69 -5.34 10.49
N SER A 74 12.86 -5.67 11.01
CA SER A 74 14.08 -4.87 10.80
C SER A 74 14.68 -5.04 9.39
N GLU A 75 15.48 -4.05 8.97
CA GLU A 75 16.12 -4.03 7.65
C GLU A 75 17.03 -5.25 7.42
N ASP A 76 17.79 -5.67 8.42
CA ASP A 76 18.68 -6.83 8.34
C ASP A 76 17.91 -8.14 8.08
N VAL A 77 16.73 -8.29 8.67
CA VAL A 77 15.83 -9.42 8.40
C VAL A 77 15.34 -9.37 6.95
N VAL A 78 14.90 -8.20 6.48
CA VAL A 78 14.47 -8.00 5.08
C VAL A 78 15.59 -8.35 4.10
N GLN A 79 16.81 -7.88 4.36
CA GLN A 79 17.97 -8.19 3.53
C GLN A 79 18.29 -9.70 3.54
N ALA A 80 18.20 -10.35 4.71
CA ALA A 80 18.39 -11.79 4.81
C ALA A 80 17.31 -12.58 4.03
N MET A 81 16.07 -12.07 3.95
CA MET A 81 14.98 -12.68 3.17
C MET A 81 15.31 -12.60 1.68
N LEU A 82 15.68 -11.41 1.21
CA LEU A 82 16.07 -11.18 -0.19
C LEU A 82 17.28 -12.04 -0.57
N ALA A 83 18.30 -12.11 0.29
CA ALA A 83 19.48 -12.95 0.08
C ALA A 83 19.16 -14.46 0.04
N SER A 84 18.06 -14.88 0.67
CA SER A 84 17.55 -16.26 0.65
C SER A 84 16.62 -16.54 -0.54
N GLY A 85 16.42 -15.58 -1.44
CA GLY A 85 15.51 -15.71 -2.59
C GLY A 85 14.03 -15.57 -2.25
N LEU A 86 13.70 -15.05 -1.06
CA LEU A 86 12.34 -14.73 -0.64
C LEU A 86 11.97 -13.30 -1.02
N TYR A 87 10.68 -13.06 -1.24
CA TYR A 87 10.12 -11.75 -1.57
C TYR A 87 9.31 -11.19 -0.38
N PRO A 88 9.88 -10.28 0.43
CA PRO A 88 9.14 -9.62 1.50
C PRO A 88 8.13 -8.60 0.95
N VAL A 89 6.93 -8.58 1.52
CA VAL A 89 5.87 -7.60 1.26
C VAL A 89 5.54 -6.91 2.58
N CYS A 90 6.04 -5.69 2.77
CA CYS A 90 5.88 -4.95 4.02
C CYS A 90 4.47 -4.36 4.14
N TYR A 91 3.73 -4.81 5.15
CA TYR A 91 2.42 -4.29 5.52
C TYR A 91 2.53 -2.90 6.15
N VAL A 92 1.61 -2.02 5.77
CA VAL A 92 1.35 -0.73 6.41
C VAL A 92 -0.16 -0.53 6.43
N SER A 93 -0.73 -0.15 7.57
CA SER A 93 -2.11 0.33 7.60
C SER A 93 -2.19 1.77 7.08
N ALA A 94 -2.63 1.92 5.84
CA ALA A 94 -2.77 3.23 5.21
C ALA A 94 -4.13 3.92 5.49
N GLY A 95 -5.02 3.26 6.25
CA GLY A 95 -6.42 3.70 6.41
C GLY A 95 -6.99 3.58 7.83
N SER A 96 -6.20 3.15 8.80
CA SER A 96 -6.59 3.12 10.22
C SER A 96 -5.54 3.81 11.09
N TRP A 97 -5.94 4.10 12.33
CA TRP A 97 -5.01 4.43 13.39
C TRP A 97 -4.69 3.15 14.18
N GLU A 98 -3.43 2.99 14.54
CA GLU A 98 -2.86 1.87 15.26
C GLU A 98 -2.31 2.44 16.59
N ASP A 99 -2.80 1.94 17.73
CA ASP A 99 -2.60 2.57 19.07
C ASP A 99 -1.44 1.99 19.89
N TRP A 100 -0.54 1.27 19.22
CA TRP A 100 0.64 0.64 19.80
C TRP A 100 1.92 1.43 19.58
#